data_AF-A0A955LW12-F1
#
_entry.id   AF-A0A955LW12-F1
#
_cell.length_a   1.000
_cell.length_b   1.000
_cell.length_c   1.000
_cell.angle_alpha   90.00
_cell.angle_beta   90.00
_cell.angle_gamma   90.00
#
_symmetry.space_group_name_H-M   'P 1'
#
loop_
_entity.id
_entity.type
_entity.pdbx_description
1 polymer ?
#
loop_
_entity_poly.entity_id
_entity_poly.type
_entity_poly.pdbx_seq_one_letter_code
_entity_poly.pdbx_strand_id
1 'polypeptide(L)'
;MLSPHIFRTYDIRGVTTEDFTPGSIEKIGKAYGTYLLDKGTHDCVLGHDVRASSTQYAQSFIKGLVSTGVNVHYLGTVITPTVYYARHH
;
A
#
# COMPACT_ATOMS: atom_id res chain seq x y z
N MET A 1 17.05 -6.29 -1.16
CA MET A 1 15.83 -7.10 -1.37
C MET A 1 14.87 -6.84 -0.22
N LEU A 2 13.58 -7.15 -0.36
CA LEU A 2 12.64 -7.14 0.77
C LEU A 2 12.94 -8.33 1.68
N SER A 3 12.91 -8.14 3.00
CA SER A 3 13.17 -9.22 3.94
C SER A 3 11.96 -10.16 4.03
N PRO A 4 12.10 -11.49 3.85
CA PRO A 4 10.94 -12.39 3.80
C PRO A 4 10.07 -12.37 5.07
N HIS A 5 10.65 -12.10 6.23
CA HIS A 5 9.93 -12.11 7.51
C HIS A 5 8.87 -11.00 7.65
N ILE A 6 8.92 -9.94 6.82
CA ILE A 6 7.91 -8.89 6.84
C ILE A 6 6.56 -9.39 6.31
N PHE A 7 6.57 -10.44 5.49
CA PHE A 7 5.37 -11.09 4.95
C PHE A 7 4.86 -12.09 5.99
N ARG A 8 3.82 -11.70 6.73
CA ARG A 8 3.21 -12.50 7.78
C ARG A 8 1.99 -13.23 7.25
N THR A 9 1.30 -13.96 8.13
CA THR A 9 0.16 -14.81 7.77
C THR A 9 -1.00 -14.04 7.11
N TYR A 10 -1.22 -12.78 7.50
CA TYR A 10 -2.41 -12.03 7.07
C TYR A 10 -2.09 -10.64 6.48
N ASP A 11 -0.86 -10.16 6.62
CA ASP A 11 -0.44 -8.83 6.19
C ASP A 11 1.09 -8.67 6.12
N ILE A 12 1.53 -7.48 5.71
CA ILE A 12 2.94 -7.08 5.70
C ILE A 12 3.20 -6.20 6.92
N ARG A 13 4.15 -6.60 7.79
CA ARG A 13 4.52 -5.86 9.00
C ARG A 13 6.01 -5.99 9.32
N GLY A 14 6.61 -4.87 9.63
CA GLY A 14 8.02 -4.71 9.98
C GLY A 14 8.27 -3.41 10.73
N VAL A 15 9.51 -3.18 11.12
CA VAL A 15 9.99 -2.00 11.82
C VAL A 15 10.28 -0.88 10.82
N THR A 16 9.79 0.33 11.12
CA THR A 16 10.06 1.53 10.30
C THR A 16 11.56 1.79 10.26
N THR A 17 12.11 2.19 9.11
CA THR A 17 13.56 2.44 8.86
C THR A 17 14.47 1.21 8.81
N GLU A 18 14.17 0.15 9.56
CA GLU A 18 14.93 -1.11 9.52
C GLU A 18 14.44 -2.01 8.37
N ASP A 19 13.15 -2.34 8.37
CA ASP A 19 12.53 -3.22 7.37
C ASP A 19 11.93 -2.44 6.20
N PHE A 20 11.57 -1.19 6.45
CA PHE A 20 10.87 -0.34 5.51
C PHE A 20 11.64 0.93 5.16
N THR A 21 11.87 1.10 3.87
CA THR A 21 12.41 2.30 3.23
C THR A 21 11.38 2.79 2.20
N PRO A 22 11.38 4.08 1.82
CA PRO A 22 10.49 4.58 0.76
C PRO A 22 10.55 3.73 -0.53
N GLY A 23 11.75 3.37 -0.97
CA GLY A 23 11.92 2.52 -2.16
C GLY A 23 11.45 1.08 -1.98
N SER A 24 11.46 0.54 -0.75
CA SER A 24 10.92 -0.80 -0.49
C SER A 24 9.39 -0.78 -0.48
N ILE A 25 8.77 0.27 0.09
CA ILE A 25 7.33 0.49 0.04
C ILE A 25 6.84 0.74 -1.39
N GLU A 26 7.57 1.50 -2.21
CA GLU A 26 7.27 1.70 -3.64
C GLU A 26 7.25 0.37 -4.39
N LYS A 27 8.21 -0.54 -4.11
CA LYS A 27 8.24 -1.88 -4.69
C LYS A 27 7.03 -2.72 -4.29
N ILE A 28 6.58 -2.63 -3.03
CA ILE A 28 5.37 -3.33 -2.57
C ILE A 28 4.14 -2.77 -3.30
N GLY A 29 4.02 -1.44 -3.41
CA GLY A 29 2.93 -0.80 -4.15
C GLY A 29 2.88 -1.25 -5.61
N LYS A 30 4.05 -1.30 -6.28
CA LYS A 30 4.16 -1.81 -7.65
C LYS A 30 3.77 -3.28 -7.77
N ALA A 31 4.24 -4.12 -6.84
CA ALA A 31 3.89 -5.54 -6.84
C ALA A 31 2.39 -5.75 -6.66
N TYR A 32 1.75 -5.00 -5.76
CA TYR A 32 0.31 -5.08 -5.55
C TYR A 32 -0.48 -4.55 -6.75
N GLY A 33 -0.05 -3.44 -7.36
CA GLY A 33 -0.67 -2.91 -8.57
C GLY A 33 -0.62 -3.89 -9.75
N THR A 34 0.53 -4.53 -9.97
CA THR A 34 0.67 -5.61 -10.97
C THR A 34 -0.28 -6.78 -10.68
N TYR A 35 -0.41 -7.17 -9.41
CA TYR A 35 -1.35 -8.21 -9.00
C TYR A 35 -2.81 -7.83 -9.27
N LEU A 36 -3.22 -6.58 -8.98
CA LEU A 36 -4.58 -6.11 -9.25
C LEU A 36 -4.91 -6.16 -10.75
N LEU A 37 -3.97 -5.73 -11.59
CA LEU A 37 -4.16 -5.75 -13.05
C LEU A 37 -4.26 -7.17 -13.60
N ASP A 38 -3.47 -8.12 -13.07
CA ASP A 38 -3.60 -9.56 -13.39
C ASP A 38 -5.00 -10.11 -13.04
N LYS A 39 -5.66 -9.53 -12.03
CA LYS A 39 -7.05 -9.83 -11.64
C LYS A 39 -8.09 -9.00 -12.37
N GLY A 40 -7.72 -8.20 -13.38
CA GLY A 40 -8.63 -7.33 -14.11
C GLY A 40 -9.19 -6.17 -13.27
N THR A 41 -8.53 -5.83 -12.16
CA THR A 41 -8.90 -4.70 -11.29
C THR A 41 -8.00 -3.51 -11.60
N HIS A 42 -8.62 -2.38 -11.96
CA HIS A 42 -7.89 -1.16 -12.34
C HIS A 42 -7.91 -0.07 -11.27
N ASP A 43 -8.71 -0.23 -10.21
CA ASP A 43 -8.91 0.77 -9.15
C ASP A 43 -8.44 0.24 -7.79
N CYS A 44 -7.79 1.09 -7.00
CA CYS A 44 -7.33 0.75 -5.67
C CYS A 44 -7.67 1.87 -4.68
N VAL A 45 -8.40 1.53 -3.62
CA VAL A 45 -8.66 2.43 -2.50
C VAL A 45 -7.51 2.37 -1.51
N LEU A 46 -6.97 3.53 -1.13
CA LEU A 46 -5.87 3.63 -0.18
C LEU A 46 -6.22 4.59 0.95
N GLY A 47 -5.98 4.17 2.19
CA GLY A 47 -6.00 5.03 3.37
C GLY A 47 -4.89 4.62 4.34
N HIS A 48 -4.58 5.47 5.30
CA HIS A 48 -3.58 5.19 6.33
C HIS A 48 -4.02 5.68 7.71
N ASP A 49 -3.39 5.17 8.77
CA ASP A 49 -3.62 5.63 10.14
C ASP A 49 -2.66 6.77 10.53
N VAL A 50 -2.64 7.14 11.81
CA VAL A 50 -1.91 8.32 12.33
C VAL A 50 -0.45 8.06 12.72
N ARG A 51 0.21 6.98 12.26
CA ARG A 51 1.64 6.79 12.55
C ARG A 51 2.49 7.86 11.86
N ALA A 52 3.60 8.24 12.49
CA ALA A 52 4.53 9.24 11.96
C ALA A 52 5.05 8.90 10.54
N SER A 53 5.20 7.60 10.23
CA SER A 53 5.64 7.12 8.91
C SER A 53 4.51 7.03 7.86
N SER A 54 3.24 7.12 8.27
CA SER A 54 2.10 6.78 7.42
C SER A 54 2.00 7.65 6.18
N THR A 55 2.17 8.97 6.30
CA THR A 55 2.10 9.89 5.15
C THR A 55 3.19 9.57 4.12
N GLN A 56 4.44 9.37 4.56
CA GLN A 56 5.55 9.07 3.66
C GLN A 56 5.36 7.71 2.97
N TYR A 57 4.91 6.70 3.71
CA TYR A 57 4.69 5.36 3.19
C TYR A 57 3.50 5.31 2.24
N ALA A 58 2.40 6.02 2.53
CA ALA A 58 1.28 6.17 1.61
C ALA A 58 1.74 6.76 0.27
N GLN A 59 2.51 7.86 0.27
CA GLN A 59 3.03 8.46 -0.96
C GLN A 59 3.94 7.52 -1.75
N SER A 60 4.82 6.80 -1.05
CA SER A 60 5.71 5.81 -1.70
C SER A 60 4.92 4.66 -2.31
N PHE A 61 3.88 4.18 -1.62
CA PHE A 61 3.02 3.10 -2.09
C PHE A 61 2.16 3.53 -3.28
N ILE A 62 1.58 4.74 -3.24
CA ILE A 62 0.83 5.36 -4.35
C ILE A 62 1.71 5.44 -5.59
N LYS A 63 2.95 5.90 -5.45
CA LYS A 63 3.90 5.96 -6.57
C LYS A 63 4.10 4.58 -7.20
N GLY A 64 4.23 3.54 -6.38
CA GLY A 64 4.31 2.15 -6.83
C GLY A 64 3.06 1.72 -7.61
N LEU A 65 1.87 1.95 -7.05
CA LEU A 65 0.59 1.63 -7.69
C LEU A 65 0.42 2.34 -9.03
N VAL A 66 0.58 3.67 -9.06
CA VAL A 66 0.39 4.48 -10.27
C VAL A 66 1.39 4.08 -11.36
N SER A 67 2.61 3.65 -11.00
CA SER A 67 3.60 3.16 -11.98
C SER A 67 3.15 1.92 -12.76
N THR A 68 2.11 1.22 -12.29
CA THR A 68 1.54 0.04 -12.97
C THR A 68 0.38 0.41 -13.90
N GLY A 69 -0.20 1.60 -13.77
CA GLY A 69 -1.42 2.01 -14.47
C GLY A 69 -2.71 1.84 -13.65
N VAL A 70 -2.62 1.45 -12.37
CA VAL A 70 -3.76 1.41 -11.44
C VAL A 70 -4.17 2.83 -11.03
N ASN A 71 -5.47 3.10 -11.06
CA ASN A 71 -6.10 4.30 -10.52
C ASN A 71 -6.15 4.22 -8.99
N VAL A 72 -5.69 5.26 -8.30
CA VAL A 72 -5.64 5.27 -6.84
C VAL A 72 -6.63 6.27 -6.25
N HIS A 73 -7.57 5.77 -5.46
CA HIS A 73 -8.54 6.55 -4.68
C HIS A 73 -7.99 6.77 -3.27
N TYR A 74 -7.30 7.89 -3.06
CA TYR A 74 -6.60 8.18 -1.81
C TYR A 74 -7.49 8.90 -0.79
N LEU A 75 -7.81 8.24 0.31
CA LEU A 75 -8.68 8.74 1.38
C LEU A 75 -7.93 9.55 2.45
N GLY A 76 -6.60 9.52 2.45
CA GLY A 76 -5.78 10.14 3.49
C GLY A 76 -5.82 9.40 4.83
N THR A 77 -5.91 10.15 5.92
CA THR A 77 -5.92 9.61 7.29
C THR A 77 -7.33 9.14 7.67
N VAL A 78 -7.52 7.84 7.79
CA VAL A 78 -8.81 7.21 8.11
C VAL A 78 -8.59 5.95 8.98
N ILE A 79 -9.66 5.46 9.59
CA ILE A 79 -9.62 4.18 10.28
C ILE A 79 -9.74 3.02 9.27
N THR A 80 -9.17 1.86 9.59
CA THR A 80 -9.22 0.65 8.76
C THR A 80 -10.60 0.31 8.19
N PRO A 81 -11.71 0.31 8.97
CA PRO A 81 -13.01 -0.03 8.41
C PRO A 81 -13.51 0.98 7.36
N THR A 82 -13.04 2.23 7.34
CA THR A 82 -13.36 3.20 6.28
C THR A 82 -12.79 2.74 4.94
N VAL A 83 -11.56 2.24 4.92
CA VAL A 83 -10.94 1.68 3.70
C VAL A 83 -11.72 0.46 3.21
N TYR A 84 -12.16 -0.42 4.12
CA TYR A 84 -12.97 -1.58 3.76
C TYR A 84 -14.34 -1.21 3.23
N TYR A 85 -14.98 -0.18 3.81
CA TYR A 85 -16.26 0.32 3.34
C TYR A 85 -16.15 0.92 1.93
N ALA A 86 -15.17 1.79 1.70
CA ALA A 86 -14.93 2.45 0.41
C ALA A 86 -14.44 1.49 -0.68
N ARG A 87 -13.88 0.33 -0.33
CA ARG A 87 -13.59 -0.72 -1.31
C ARG A 87 -14.88 -1.35 -1.88
N HIS A 88 -15.96 -1.35 -1.11
CA HIS A 88 -17.24 -1.96 -1.50
C HIS A 88 -18.23 -0.99 -2.14
N HIS A 89 -18.07 0.31 -1.95
CA HIS A 89 -19.01 1.36 -2.35
C HIS A 89 -18.27 2.47 -3.10
#